data_AF-A0A9X2KZZ4-F1
#
_entry.id   AF-A0A9X2KZZ4-F1
#
_cell.length_a   1.000
_cell.length_b   1.000
_cell.length_c   1.000
_cell.angle_alpha   90.00
_cell.angle_beta   90.00
_cell.angle_gamma   90.00
#
_symmetry.space_group_name_H-M   'P 1'
#
loop_
_entity.id
_entity.type
_entity.pdbx_description
1 polymer ?
#
loop_
_entity_poly.entity_id
_entity_poly.type
_entity_poly.pdbx_seq_one_letter_code
_entity_poly.pdbx_strand_id
1 'polypeptide(L)'
;MEIFIFWLIFSLVVGFIGSNRKIGFWAAFLLSLLLSPLLGLIIALVSKSNDSYDYENKVLKNQNEQNDKLSKIAQNSAHSISEELKNLKLLREQNEITEEEFQKLRRKIINS
;
A
#
# COMPACT_ATOMS: atom_id res chain seq x y z
N MET A 1 -15.77 -27.53 -40.76
CA MET A 1 -14.73 -27.88 -39.75
C MET A 1 -13.56 -26.90 -39.77
N GLU A 2 -13.10 -26.45 -40.93
CA GLU A 2 -11.98 -25.49 -41.06
C GLU A 2 -12.19 -24.18 -40.29
N ILE A 3 -13.39 -23.58 -40.37
CA ILE A 3 -13.72 -22.33 -39.66
C ILE A 3 -13.57 -22.48 -38.14
N PHE A 4 -13.96 -23.63 -37.59
CA PHE A 4 -13.83 -23.91 -36.16
C PHE A 4 -12.37 -24.02 -35.73
N ILE A 5 -11.52 -24.61 -36.59
CA ILE A 5 -10.08 -24.72 -36.35
C ILE A 5 -9.43 -23.33 -36.38
N PHE A 6 -9.72 -22.51 -37.40
CA PHE A 6 -9.23 -21.12 -37.45
C PHE A 6 -9.67 -20.31 -36.24
N TRP A 7 -10.94 -20.45 -35.84
CA TRP A 7 -11.50 -19.76 -34.68
C TRP A 7 -10.83 -20.17 -33.36
N LEU A 8 -10.55 -21.47 -33.19
CA LEU A 8 -9.81 -21.99 -32.04
C LEU A 8 -8.36 -21.47 -32.02
N ILE A 9 -7.68 -21.45 -33.17
CA ILE A 9 -6.31 -20.92 -33.30
C ILE A 9 -6.27 -19.43 -32.96
N PHE A 10 -7.18 -18.62 -33.52
CA PHE A 10 -7.25 -17.20 -33.18
C PHE A 10 -7.54 -17.00 -31.69
N SER A 11 -8.40 -17.83 -31.11
CA SER A 11 -8.66 -17.76 -29.67
C SER A 11 -7.44 -18.09 -28.82
N LEU A 12 -6.64 -19.07 -29.22
CA LEU A 12 -5.36 -19.37 -28.57
C LEU A 12 -4.37 -18.20 -28.63
N VAL A 13 -4.28 -17.53 -29.77
CA VAL A 13 -3.44 -16.32 -29.94
C VAL A 13 -3.89 -15.21 -29.00
N VAL A 14 -5.20 -14.96 -28.91
CA VAL A 14 -5.77 -13.97 -27.99
C VAL A 14 -5.48 -14.34 -26.53
N GLY A 15 -5.62 -15.62 -26.17
CA GLY A 15 -5.22 -16.13 -24.86
C GLY A 15 -3.76 -15.83 -24.55
N PHE A 16 -2.85 -16.10 -25.50
CA PHE A 16 -1.43 -15.83 -25.33
C PHE A 16 -1.16 -14.33 -25.11
N ILE A 17 -1.83 -13.45 -25.84
CA ILE A 17 -1.73 -11.99 -25.64
C ILE A 17 -2.26 -11.57 -24.27
N GLY A 18 -3.34 -12.19 -23.80
CA GLY A 18 -3.90 -11.96 -22.46
C GLY A 18 -3.05 -12.49 -21.31
N SER A 19 -2.11 -13.41 -21.57
CA SER A 19 -1.25 -14.02 -20.53
C SER A 19 -0.36 -13.01 -19.80
N ASN A 20 0.11 -11.97 -20.50
CA ASN A 20 0.94 -10.92 -19.91
C ASN A 20 0.13 -9.78 -19.27
N ARG A 21 -1.17 -10.00 -19.08
CA ARG A 21 -2.11 -9.00 -18.58
C ARG A 21 -2.89 -9.56 -17.41
N LYS A 22 -3.47 -8.67 -16.61
CA LYS A 22 -4.18 -9.02 -15.38
C LYS A 22 -5.37 -9.95 -15.61
N ILE A 23 -5.98 -9.91 -16.80
CA ILE A 23 -7.06 -10.83 -17.18
C ILE A 23 -6.58 -12.29 -17.28
N GLY A 24 -5.33 -12.52 -17.67
CA GLY A 24 -4.73 -13.84 -17.80
C GLY A 24 -5.14 -14.61 -19.06
N PHE A 25 -4.42 -15.71 -19.32
CA PHE A 25 -4.60 -16.55 -20.51
C PHE A 25 -6.00 -17.14 -20.61
N TRP A 26 -6.46 -17.83 -19.56
CA TRP A 26 -7.71 -18.57 -19.60
C TRP A 26 -8.93 -17.68 -19.79
N ALA A 27 -8.98 -16.52 -19.12
CA ALA A 27 -10.07 -15.59 -19.32
C ALA A 27 -10.04 -15.00 -20.74
N ALA A 28 -8.89 -14.53 -21.23
CA ALA A 28 -8.80 -14.01 -22.60
C ALA A 28 -9.15 -15.07 -23.67
N PHE A 29 -8.68 -16.31 -23.50
CA PHE A 29 -9.00 -17.45 -24.37
C PHE A 29 -10.50 -17.79 -24.35
N LEU A 30 -11.10 -17.93 -23.17
CA LEU A 30 -12.52 -18.28 -23.04
C LEU A 30 -13.42 -17.15 -23.53
N LEU A 31 -13.11 -15.88 -23.24
CA LEU A 31 -13.87 -14.76 -23.80
C LEU A 31 -13.78 -14.71 -25.33
N SER A 32 -12.60 -14.98 -25.88
CA SER A 32 -12.41 -15.10 -27.31
C SER A 32 -13.21 -16.24 -27.94
N LEU A 33 -13.23 -17.40 -27.26
CA LEU A 33 -13.95 -18.59 -27.68
C LEU A 33 -15.46 -18.47 -27.46
N LEU A 34 -15.95 -17.54 -26.63
CA LEU A 34 -17.39 -17.42 -26.37
C LEU A 34 -18.03 -16.27 -27.15
N LEU A 35 -17.35 -15.13 -27.26
CA LEU A 35 -17.91 -13.93 -27.90
C LEU A 35 -17.37 -13.77 -29.33
N SER A 36 -16.06 -13.64 -29.48
CA SER A 36 -15.31 -13.65 -30.74
C SER A 36 -13.84 -13.35 -30.45
N PRO A 37 -12.90 -13.80 -31.32
CA PRO A 37 -11.48 -13.47 -31.16
C PRO A 37 -11.20 -11.98 -31.21
N LEU A 38 -11.95 -11.23 -32.01
CA LEU A 38 -11.81 -9.79 -32.07
C LEU A 38 -12.16 -9.13 -30.72
N LEU A 39 -13.28 -9.54 -30.11
CA LEU A 39 -13.73 -8.95 -28.85
C LEU A 39 -12.87 -9.42 -27.67
N GLY A 40 -12.47 -10.69 -27.65
CA GLY A 40 -11.51 -11.22 -26.68
C GLY A 40 -10.18 -10.46 -26.73
N LEU A 41 -9.70 -10.11 -27.92
CA LEU A 41 -8.48 -9.32 -28.10
C LEU A 41 -8.63 -7.91 -27.50
N ILE A 42 -9.74 -7.22 -27.80
CA ILE A 42 -9.99 -5.87 -27.27
C ILE A 42 -10.00 -5.89 -25.73
N ILE A 43 -10.71 -6.85 -25.14
CA ILE A 43 -10.80 -6.98 -23.68
C ILE A 43 -9.42 -7.32 -23.08
N ALA A 44 -8.66 -8.21 -23.73
CA ALA A 44 -7.30 -8.49 -23.35
C ALA A 44 -6.46 -7.20 -23.36
N LEU A 45 -6.45 -6.43 -24.45
CA LEU A 45 -5.65 -5.22 -24.59
C LEU A 45 -6.02 -4.10 -23.60
N VAL A 46 -7.30 -3.94 -23.29
CA VAL A 46 -7.79 -2.97 -22.28
C VAL A 46 -7.42 -3.40 -20.86
N SER A 47 -7.18 -4.70 -20.63
CA SER A 47 -6.75 -5.19 -19.33
C SER A 47 -5.38 -4.61 -18.94
N LYS A 48 -5.29 -4.19 -17.67
CA LYS A 48 -4.07 -3.64 -17.05
C LYS A 48 -2.90 -4.62 -17.22
N SER A 49 -1.73 -4.11 -17.57
CA SER A 49 -0.50 -4.90 -17.58
C SER A 49 -0.13 -5.32 -16.15
N ASN A 50 0.55 -6.46 -16.01
CA ASN A 50 0.98 -6.96 -14.70
C ASN A 50 1.96 -5.99 -14.01
N ASP A 51 2.82 -5.32 -14.76
CA ASP A 51 3.82 -4.38 -14.22
C ASP A 51 3.19 -3.22 -13.43
N SER A 52 2.10 -2.67 -13.95
CA SER A 52 1.39 -1.56 -13.28
C SER A 52 0.61 -2.02 -12.06
N TYR A 53 0.25 -3.30 -11.97
CA TYR A 53 -0.40 -3.87 -10.79
C TYR A 53 0.61 -4.13 -9.68
N ASP A 54 1.77 -4.70 -10.01
CA ASP A 54 2.81 -5.01 -9.02
C ASP A 54 3.43 -3.75 -8.43
N TYR A 55 3.60 -2.71 -9.24
CA TYR A 55 4.10 -1.43 -8.74
C TYR A 55 3.14 -0.80 -7.73
N GLU A 56 1.85 -0.75 -8.05
CA GLU A 56 0.82 -0.18 -7.17
C GLU A 56 0.76 -0.94 -5.83
N ASN A 57 0.76 -2.27 -5.86
CA ASN A 57 0.77 -3.07 -4.64
C ASN A 57 2.04 -2.90 -3.80
N LYS A 58 3.21 -2.77 -4.44
CA LYS A 58 4.48 -2.48 -3.74
C LYS A 58 4.44 -1.11 -3.05
N VAL A 59 3.94 -0.08 -3.74
CA VAL A 59 3.81 1.27 -3.17
C VAL A 59 2.83 1.28 -1.99
N LEU A 60 1.65 0.66 -2.14
CA LEU A 60 0.66 0.57 -1.07
C LEU A 60 1.19 -0.17 0.16
N LYS A 61 1.94 -1.26 -0.04
CA LYS A 61 2.55 -2.02 1.05
C LYS A 61 3.58 -1.16 1.80
N ASN A 62 4.47 -0.47 1.08
CA ASN A 62 5.48 0.40 1.67
C ASN A 62 4.85 1.58 2.43
N GLN A 63 3.71 2.10 1.97
CA GLN A 63 3.00 3.18 2.65
C GLN A 63 2.37 2.71 3.97
N ASN A 64 1.72 1.54 3.96
CA ASN A 64 1.13 0.97 5.17
C ASN A 64 2.18 0.64 6.23
N GLU A 65 3.30 0.05 5.82
CA GLU A 65 4.41 -0.24 6.75
C GLU A 65 5.03 1.04 7.33
N GLN A 66 5.12 2.12 6.54
CA GLN A 66 5.57 3.42 7.03
C GLN A 66 4.59 4.02 8.03
N ASN A 67 3.29 4.01 7.74
CA ASN A 67 2.27 4.54 8.62
C ASN A 67 2.25 3.80 9.98
N ASP A 68 2.45 2.48 9.99
CA ASP A 68 2.53 1.70 11.23
C ASP A 68 3.80 2.01 12.04
N LYS A 69 4.93 2.26 11.38
CA LYS A 69 6.14 2.73 12.08
C LYS A 69 5.97 4.15 12.61
N LEU A 70 5.33 5.04 11.84
CA LEU A 70 5.08 6.42 12.23
C LEU A 70 4.14 6.50 13.43
N SER A 71 3.08 5.69 13.45
CA SER A 71 2.15 5.63 14.58
C SER A 71 2.83 5.10 15.85
N LYS A 72 3.69 4.08 15.73
CA LYS A 72 4.51 3.58 16.85
C LYS A 72 5.50 4.62 17.35
N ILE A 73 6.14 5.37 16.47
CA ILE A 73 7.03 6.47 16.85
C ILE A 73 6.25 7.57 17.58
N ALA A 74 5.10 7.98 17.04
CA ALA A 74 4.23 8.99 17.65
C ALA A 74 3.69 8.55 19.02
N GLN A 75 3.35 7.26 19.19
CA GLN A 75 2.92 6.71 20.47
C GLN A 75 4.07 6.67 21.50
N ASN A 76 5.25 6.22 21.09
CA ASN A 76 6.43 6.19 21.97
C ASN A 76 6.89 7.60 22.34
N SER A 77 6.84 8.57 21.42
CA SER A 77 7.17 9.97 21.72
C SER A 77 6.17 10.58 22.70
N ALA A 78 4.87 10.31 22.55
CA ALA A 78 3.86 10.75 23.51
C ALA A 78 4.09 10.13 24.91
N HIS A 79 4.48 8.85 24.98
CA HIS A 79 4.83 8.18 26.23
C HIS A 79 6.06 8.83 26.89
N SER A 80 7.16 9.04 26.12
CA SER A 80 8.39 9.69 26.59
C SER A 80 8.13 11.10 27.13
N ILE A 81 7.35 11.92 26.41
CA ILE A 81 6.98 13.28 26.84
C ILE A 81 6.20 13.23 28.16
N SER A 82 5.24 12.31 28.29
CA SER A 82 4.46 12.15 29.52
C SER A 82 5.31 11.70 30.71
N GLU A 83 6.33 10.87 30.46
CA GLU A 83 7.26 10.35 31.46
C GLU A 83 8.25 11.44 31.92
N GLU A 84 8.80 12.23 30.99
CA GLU A 84 9.64 13.39 31.31
C GLU A 84 8.90 14.45 32.13
N LEU A 85 7.64 14.75 31.79
CA LEU A 85 6.79 15.68 32.56
C LEU A 85 6.51 15.15 33.96
N LYS A 86 6.34 13.84 34.12
CA LYS A 86 6.15 13.19 35.42
C LYS A 86 7.42 13.26 36.28
N ASN A 87 8.59 13.03 35.69
CA ASN A 87 9.88 13.15 36.38
C ASN A 87 10.16 14.60 36.81
N LEU A 88 9.85 15.59 35.97
CA LEU A 88 9.95 17.00 36.34
C LEU A 88 9.05 17.35 37.53
N LYS A 89 7.83 16.79 37.59
CA LYS A 89 6.94 16.99 38.72
C LYS A 89 7.51 16.42 40.03
N LEU A 90 8.14 15.25 39.96
CA LEU A 90 8.78 14.59 41.11
C LEU A 90 9.99 15.39 41.62
N LEU A 91 10.86 15.87 40.73
CA LEU A 91 12.03 16.68 41.10
C LEU A 91 11.62 17.97 41.83
N ARG A 92 10.52 18.58 41.40
CA ARG A 92 9.92 19.74 42.07
C ARG A 92 9.38 19.38 43.46
N GLU A 93 8.67 18.25 43.58
CA GLU A 93 8.15 17.76 44.86
C GLU A 93 9.27 17.39 45.85
N GLN A 94 10.43 16.96 45.34
CA GLN A 94 11.64 16.69 46.11
C GLN A 94 12.42 17.96 46.51
N ASN A 95 11.92 19.16 46.16
CA ASN A 95 12.59 20.45 46.33
C ASN A 95 13.97 20.55 45.62
N GLU A 96 14.23 19.71 44.61
CA GLU A 96 15.49 19.76 43.85
C GLU A 96 15.51 20.84 42.77
N ILE A 97 14.32 21.33 42.37
CA ILE A 97 14.16 22.42 41.40
C ILE A 97 13.13 23.43 41.88
N THR A 98 13.34 24.69 41.55
CA THR A 98 12.40 25.77 41.87
C THR A 98 11.19 25.78 40.92
N GLU A 99 10.07 26.37 41.36
CA GLU A 99 8.85 26.46 40.52
C GLU A 99 9.12 27.21 39.20
N GLU A 100 10.01 28.20 39.22
CA GLU A 100 10.41 28.96 38.03
C GLU A 100 11.16 28.11 37.01
N GLU A 101 12.11 27.28 37.47
CA GLU A 101 12.86 26.33 36.65
C GLU A 101 11.96 25.23 36.08
N PHE A 102 11.03 24.71 36.90
CA PHE A 102 10.02 23.75 36.47
C PHE A 102 9.16 24.28 35.32
N GLN A 103 8.65 25.51 35.44
CA GLN A 103 7.81 26.13 34.41
C GLN A 103 8.60 26.42 33.12
N LYS A 104 9.90 26.71 33.22
CA LYS A 104 10.78 26.89 32.06
C LYS A 104 11.02 25.57 31.32
N LEU A 105 11.28 24.48 32.05
CA LEU A 105 11.53 23.15 31.48
C LEU A 105 10.27 22.54 30.87
N ARG A 106 9.12 22.63 31.56
CA ARG A 106 7.82 22.16 31.05
C ARG A 106 7.45 22.81 29.73
N ARG A 107 7.63 24.13 29.59
CA ARG A 107 7.39 24.86 28.34
C ARG A 107 8.31 24.40 27.21
N LYS A 108 9.58 24.09 27.51
CA LYS A 108 10.53 23.59 26.52
C LYS A 108 10.14 22.21 25.99
N ILE A 109 9.63 21.33 26.84
CA ILE A 109 9.19 19.97 26.45
C ILE A 109 7.90 20.00 25.64
N ILE A 110 6.93 20.85 26.00
CA ILE A 110 5.65 20.95 25.27
C ILE A 110 5.80 21.60 23.89
N ASN A 111 6.77 22.51 23.74
CA ASN A 111 7.06 23.20 22.48
C ASN A 111 8.21 22.57 21.68
N SER A 112 8.71 21.41 22.11
CA SER A 112 9.70 20.61 21.38
C SER A 112 9.05 19.67 20.38
#